data_AF-A0A9P6WSQ1-F1
#
_entry.id   AF-A0A9P6WSQ1-F1
#
_cell.length_a   1.000
_cell.length_b   1.000
_cell.length_c   1.000
_cell.angle_alpha   90.00
_cell.angle_beta   90.00
_cell.angle_gamma   90.00
#
_symmetry.space_group_name_H-M   'P 1'
#
loop_
_entity.id
_entity.type
_entity.pdbx_description
1 polymer ?
#
loop_
_entity_poly.entity_id
_entity_poly.type
_entity_poly.pdbx_seq_one_letter_code
_entity_poly.pdbx_strand_id
1 'polypeptide(L)'
;MLPLFARSLSLQDRCLRLLVGGHRTSSTTIIKHLTTLPSMRHRVDVLVTRYCLRARTLPGSCLLSLLSSTLPVSRIQVHLQKNPLFLALPSPPPSSDARLKTFFRQYRSSTRMSPCAGD
;
A
#
# COMPACT_ATOMS: atom_id res chain seq x y z
N MET A 1 -24.62 -6.28 30.27
CA MET A 1 -23.80 -5.53 29.28
C MET A 1 -23.28 -6.42 28.13
N LEU A 2 -22.66 -7.57 28.41
CA LEU A 2 -22.22 -8.58 27.41
C LEU A 2 -23.24 -8.96 26.30
N PRO A 3 -24.54 -9.20 26.59
CA PRO A 3 -25.50 -9.63 25.56
C PRO A 3 -25.84 -8.55 24.52
N LEU A 4 -25.72 -7.27 24.90
CA LEU A 4 -25.92 -6.14 23.98
C LEU A 4 -24.77 -6.03 22.98
N PHE A 5 -23.54 -6.25 23.46
CA PHE A 5 -22.33 -6.21 22.63
C PHE A 5 -22.27 -7.37 21.62
N ALA A 6 -22.71 -8.56 22.03
CA ALA A 6 -22.84 -9.71 21.15
C ALA A 6 -23.92 -9.49 20.06
N ARG A 7 -25.03 -8.83 20.41
CA ARG A 7 -26.08 -8.43 19.45
C ARG A 7 -25.61 -7.38 18.46
N SER A 8 -24.82 -6.40 18.87
CA SER A 8 -24.27 -5.41 17.93
C SER A 8 -23.27 -6.02 16.95
N LEU A 9 -22.44 -6.98 17.41
CA LEU A 9 -21.47 -7.66 16.55
C LEU A 9 -22.16 -8.53 15.48
N SER A 10 -23.24 -9.23 15.84
CA SER A 10 -23.99 -10.07 14.90
C SER A 10 -24.78 -9.24 13.88
N LEU A 11 -25.29 -8.06 14.25
CA LEU A 11 -25.91 -7.12 13.33
C LEU A 11 -24.90 -6.54 12.33
N GLN A 12 -23.72 -6.12 12.79
CA GLN A 12 -22.65 -5.62 11.90
C GLN A 12 -22.22 -6.69 10.89
N ASP A 13 -22.04 -7.93 11.35
CA ASP A 13 -21.66 -9.06 10.51
C ASP A 13 -22.74 -9.39 9.46
N ARG A 14 -24.02 -9.29 9.82
CA ARG A 14 -25.13 -9.41 8.88
C ARG A 14 -25.14 -8.27 7.85
N CYS A 15 -24.95 -7.03 8.28
CA CYS A 15 -24.85 -5.87 7.38
C CYS A 15 -23.70 -6.02 6.39
N LEU A 16 -22.52 -6.49 6.83
CA LEU A 16 -21.37 -6.71 5.96
C LEU A 16 -21.64 -7.77 4.88
N ARG A 17 -22.32 -8.87 5.23
CA ARG A 17 -22.72 -9.89 4.24
C ARG A 17 -23.69 -9.29 3.22
N LEU A 18 -24.69 -8.54 3.66
CA LEU A 18 -25.65 -7.89 2.77
C LEU A 18 -24.99 -6.88 1.83
N LEU A 19 -24.06 -6.06 2.34
CA LEU A 19 -23.36 -5.03 1.56
C LEU A 19 -22.54 -5.63 0.40
N VAL A 20 -21.98 -6.82 0.60
CA VAL A 20 -21.19 -7.55 -0.42
C VAL A 20 -22.07 -8.52 -1.23
N GLY A 21 -23.36 -8.65 -0.92
CA GLY A 21 -24.25 -9.65 -1.53
C GLY A 21 -23.90 -11.10 -1.18
N GLY A 22 -23.20 -11.30 -0.05
CA GLY A 22 -22.75 -12.61 0.42
C GLY A 22 -23.86 -13.45 1.05
N HIS A 23 -23.70 -14.77 1.01
CA HIS A 23 -24.59 -15.73 1.65
C HIS A 23 -24.60 -15.56 3.18
N ARG A 24 -25.66 -16.02 3.86
CA ARG A 24 -25.81 -15.92 5.33
C ARG A 24 -24.66 -16.54 6.12
N THR A 25 -23.92 -17.50 5.55
CA THR A 25 -22.75 -18.16 6.15
C THR A 25 -21.40 -17.60 5.68
N SER A 26 -21.38 -16.59 4.80
CA SER A 26 -20.14 -16.01 4.30
C SER A 26 -19.29 -15.45 5.44
N SER A 27 -17.97 -15.68 5.37
CA SER A 27 -17.04 -15.25 6.41
C SER A 27 -16.92 -13.73 6.45
N THR A 28 -17.36 -13.14 7.55
CA THR A 28 -17.25 -11.69 7.81
C THR A 28 -15.81 -11.30 8.12
N THR A 29 -15.00 -12.21 8.65
CA THR A 29 -13.55 -12.03 8.82
C THR A 29 -12.86 -11.81 7.47
N ILE A 30 -13.19 -12.61 6.46
CA ILE A 30 -12.62 -12.44 5.11
C ILE A 30 -13.13 -11.16 4.46
N ILE A 31 -14.42 -10.86 4.57
CA ILE A 31 -15.00 -9.60 4.05
C ILE A 31 -14.29 -8.39 4.66
N LYS A 32 -14.15 -8.35 5.99
CA LYS A 32 -13.39 -7.30 6.69
C LYS A 32 -11.95 -7.25 6.18
N HIS A 33 -11.28 -8.39 6.02
CA HIS A 33 -9.92 -8.43 5.50
C HIS A 33 -9.82 -7.84 4.07
N LEU A 34 -10.72 -8.21 3.17
CA LEU A 34 -10.79 -7.69 1.80
C LEU A 34 -10.93 -6.16 1.79
N THR A 35 -11.77 -5.59 2.66
CA THR A 35 -11.92 -4.12 2.77
C THR A 35 -10.65 -3.41 3.27
N THR A 36 -9.74 -4.14 3.93
CA THR A 36 -8.46 -3.62 4.39
C THR A 36 -7.32 -3.85 3.39
N LEU A 37 -7.53 -4.59 2.28
CA LEU A 37 -6.49 -4.84 1.30
C LEU A 37 -6.08 -3.57 0.55
N PRO A 38 -4.78 -3.32 0.34
CA PRO A 38 -4.32 -2.17 -0.43
C PRO A 38 -4.75 -2.27 -1.89
N SER A 39 -5.08 -1.13 -2.48
CA SER A 39 -5.34 -1.05 -3.92
C SER A 39 -4.12 -1.50 -4.71
N MET A 40 -4.33 -2.01 -5.93
CA MET A 40 -3.23 -2.44 -6.79
C MET A 40 -2.26 -1.30 -7.08
N ARG A 41 -2.75 -0.07 -7.27
CA ARG A 41 -1.91 1.13 -7.44
C ARG A 41 -0.97 1.33 -6.25
N HIS A 42 -1.50 1.33 -5.02
CA HIS A 42 -0.68 1.45 -3.82
C HIS A 42 0.37 0.33 -3.70
N ARG A 43 0.01 -0.90 -4.07
CA ARG A 43 0.96 -2.04 -4.06
C ARG A 43 2.11 -1.82 -5.05
N VAL A 44 1.80 -1.34 -6.27
CA VAL A 44 2.81 -0.99 -7.26
C VAL A 44 3.71 0.13 -6.76
N ASP A 45 3.14 1.19 -6.17
CA ASP A 45 3.89 2.31 -5.64
C ASP A 45 4.89 1.89 -4.54
N VAL A 46 4.46 0.99 -3.64
CA VAL A 46 5.33 0.41 -2.61
C VAL A 46 6.46 -0.42 -3.22
N LEU A 47 6.17 -1.24 -4.23
CA LEU A 47 7.18 -2.07 -4.89
C LEU A 47 8.23 -1.22 -5.61
N VAL A 48 7.79 -0.24 -6.41
CA VAL A 48 8.68 0.70 -7.10
C VAL A 48 9.52 1.45 -6.07
N THR A 49 8.92 1.96 -5.00
CA THR A 49 9.64 2.67 -3.94
C THR A 49 10.74 1.81 -3.31
N ARG A 50 10.41 0.56 -2.93
CA ARG A 50 11.37 -0.38 -2.33
C ARG A 50 12.50 -0.73 -3.28
N TYR A 51 12.19 -0.97 -4.55
CA TYR A 51 13.19 -1.22 -5.57
C TYR A 51 14.19 -0.06 -5.64
N CYS A 52 13.70 1.17 -5.60
CA CYS A 52 14.54 2.36 -5.74
C CYS A 52 15.40 2.62 -4.51
N LEU A 53 14.86 2.41 -3.31
CA LEU A 53 15.66 2.44 -2.09
C LEU A 53 16.81 1.43 -2.13
N ARG A 54 16.56 0.21 -2.64
CA ARG A 54 17.61 -0.81 -2.81
C ARG A 54 18.62 -0.42 -3.90
N ALA A 55 18.16 0.10 -5.02
CA ALA A 55 19.03 0.54 -6.11
C ALA A 55 19.98 1.66 -5.67
N ARG A 56 19.54 2.57 -4.79
CA ARG A 56 20.40 3.64 -4.23
C ARG A 56 21.48 3.13 -3.28
N THR A 57 21.27 1.97 -2.65
CA THR A 57 22.24 1.34 -1.74
C THR A 57 23.15 0.33 -2.44
N LEU A 58 22.97 0.11 -3.74
CA LEU A 58 23.77 -0.85 -4.49
C LEU A 58 25.19 -0.31 -4.75
N PRO A 59 26.23 -1.14 -4.67
CA PRO A 59 27.57 -0.78 -5.10
C PRO A 59 27.62 -0.39 -6.58
N GLY A 60 28.49 0.56 -6.91
CA GLY A 60 28.70 1.02 -8.29
C GLY A 60 29.19 -0.06 -9.25
N SER A 61 29.76 -1.14 -8.73
CA SER A 61 30.25 -2.30 -9.49
C SER A 61 29.15 -3.30 -9.85
N CYS A 62 27.95 -3.18 -9.31
CA CYS A 62 26.85 -4.06 -9.66
C CYS A 62 26.39 -3.78 -11.10
N LEU A 63 26.03 -4.85 -11.83
CA LEU A 63 25.55 -4.78 -13.20
C LEU A 63 24.43 -3.73 -13.37
N LEU A 64 23.50 -3.63 -12.41
CA LEU A 64 22.43 -2.64 -12.44
C LEU A 64 22.96 -1.19 -12.43
N SER A 65 24.00 -0.91 -11.64
CA SER A 65 24.62 0.41 -11.57
C SER A 65 25.35 0.74 -12.88
N LEU A 66 26.09 -0.24 -13.43
CA LEU A 66 26.77 -0.10 -14.72
C LEU A 66 25.78 0.11 -15.89
N LEU A 67 24.64 -0.58 -15.86
CA LEU A 67 23.58 -0.42 -16.85
C LEU A 67 22.80 0.90 -16.68
N SER A 68 22.70 1.43 -15.46
CA SER A 68 21.97 2.68 -15.21
C SER A 68 22.58 3.88 -15.93
N SER A 69 23.90 3.89 -16.15
CA SER A 69 24.61 4.92 -16.91
C SER A 69 24.55 4.74 -18.43
N THR A 70 24.28 3.52 -18.92
CA THR A 70 24.31 3.20 -20.35
C THR A 70 22.92 3.10 -20.98
N LEU A 71 21.90 2.83 -20.17
CA LEU A 71 20.52 2.75 -20.65
C LEU A 71 19.88 4.15 -20.67
N PRO A 72 19.30 4.58 -21.81
CA PRO A 72 18.54 5.82 -21.86
C PRO A 72 17.37 5.70 -20.88
N VAL A 73 17.27 6.68 -19.96
CA VAL A 73 16.27 6.85 -18.89
C VAL A 73 15.42 5.60 -18.69
N SER A 74 15.89 4.71 -17.80
CA SER A 74 15.14 3.49 -17.47
C SER A 74 13.68 3.83 -17.19
N ARG A 75 12.71 3.03 -17.70
CA ARG A 75 11.27 3.23 -17.39
C ARG A 75 11.03 3.40 -15.89
N ILE A 76 11.87 2.78 -15.08
CA ILE A 76 11.95 2.92 -13.62
C ILE A 76 12.10 4.39 -13.20
N GLN A 77 13.01 5.16 -13.80
CA GLN A 77 13.22 6.57 -13.48
C GLN A 77 12.01 7.43 -13.83
N VAL A 78 11.31 7.12 -14.93
CA VAL A 78 10.03 7.79 -15.27
C VAL A 78 8.95 7.45 -14.25
N HIS A 79 8.83 6.18 -13.86
CA HIS A 79 7.90 5.76 -12.82
C HIS A 79 8.25 6.33 -11.44
N LEU A 80 9.53 6.56 -11.17
CA LEU A 80 10.02 7.16 -9.92
C LEU A 80 9.54 8.59 -9.77
N GLN A 81 9.73 9.41 -10.81
CA GLN A 81 9.32 10.82 -10.84
C GLN A 81 7.80 10.98 -10.70
N LYS A 82 7.04 9.94 -11.08
CA LYS A 82 5.58 9.92 -11.00
C LYS A 82 5.04 9.23 -9.76
N ASN A 83 5.86 8.54 -8.98
CA ASN A 83 5.39 7.76 -7.83
C ASN A 83 5.23 8.68 -6.61
N PRO A 84 3.98 9.00 -6.21
CA PRO A 84 3.74 9.99 -5.17
C PRO A 84 4.17 9.47 -3.78
N LEU A 85 4.20 8.15 -3.59
CA LEU A 85 4.67 7.51 -2.36
C LEU A 85 6.20 7.66 -2.23
N PHE A 86 6.93 7.55 -3.34
CA PHE A 86 8.37 7.76 -3.36
C PHE A 86 8.72 9.23 -3.11
N LEU A 87 8.00 10.16 -3.74
CA LEU A 87 8.20 11.60 -3.53
C LEU A 87 7.89 12.05 -2.10
N ALA A 88 6.94 11.37 -1.42
CA ALA A 88 6.57 11.67 -0.05
C ALA A 88 7.54 11.08 1.02
N LEU A 89 8.59 10.36 0.62
CA LEU A 89 9.55 9.79 1.56
C LEU A 89 10.25 10.89 2.36
N PRO A 90 10.48 10.68 3.68
CA PRO A 90 11.32 11.57 4.46
C PRO A 90 12.77 11.50 3.94
N SER A 91 13.45 12.64 3.97
CA SER A 91 14.89 12.74 3.72
C SER A 91 15.60 12.97 5.06
N PRO A 92 16.44 12.03 5.55
CA PRO A 92 16.88 10.78 4.92
C PRO A 92 15.84 9.65 4.98
N PRO A 93 15.87 8.69 4.03
CA PRO A 93 14.92 7.58 4.00
C PRO A 93 15.08 6.68 5.24
N PRO A 94 13.99 6.05 5.72
CA PRO A 94 14.07 5.21 6.90
C PRO A 94 14.96 4.00 6.66
N SER A 95 16.00 3.85 7.47
CA SER A 95 16.96 2.74 7.36
C SER A 95 16.39 1.38 7.80
N SER A 96 15.29 1.37 8.57
CA SER A 96 14.66 0.15 9.07
C SER A 96 13.40 -0.21 8.24
N ASP A 97 13.28 -1.48 7.85
CA ASP A 97 12.09 -2.00 7.14
C ASP A 97 10.82 -1.85 7.99
N ALA A 98 10.91 -1.90 9.32
CA ALA A 98 9.77 -1.65 10.20
C ALA A 98 9.24 -0.21 10.05
N ARG A 99 10.15 0.77 10.04
CA ARG A 99 9.79 2.19 9.84
C ARG A 99 9.23 2.45 8.44
N LEU A 100 9.78 1.82 7.41
CA LEU A 100 9.26 1.88 6.05
C LEU A 100 7.84 1.30 5.95
N LYS A 101 7.60 0.12 6.56
CA LYS A 101 6.26 -0.49 6.61
C LYS A 101 5.26 0.42 7.31
N THR A 102 5.63 1.04 8.43
CA THR A 102 4.77 1.99 9.14
C THR A 102 4.47 3.21 8.28
N PHE A 103 5.48 3.77 7.61
CA PHE A 103 5.31 4.89 6.69
C PHE A 103 4.35 4.56 5.54
N PHE A 104 4.49 3.40 4.86
CA PHE A 104 3.58 3.00 3.79
C PHE A 104 2.13 2.84 4.27
N ARG A 105 1.93 2.30 5.48
CA ARG A 105 0.60 2.20 6.10
C ARG A 105 0.02 3.58 6.39
N GLN A 106 0.82 4.49 6.95
CA GLN A 106 0.39 5.85 7.26
C GLN A 106 0.03 6.63 6.00
N TYR A 107 0.89 6.58 4.99
CA TYR A 107 0.65 7.20 3.69
C TYR A 107 -0.68 6.74 3.09
N ARG A 108 -0.95 5.44 3.13
CA ARG A 108 -2.22 4.85 2.68
C ARG A 108 -3.44 5.35 3.46
N SER A 109 -3.32 5.46 4.78
CA SER A 109 -4.41 5.96 5.62
C SER A 109 -4.71 7.44 5.30
N SER A 110 -3.67 8.23 5.02
CA SER A 110 -3.82 9.63 4.60
C SER A 110 -4.46 9.76 3.21
N THR A 111 -4.11 8.90 2.26
CA THR A 111 -4.69 8.95 0.90
C THR A 111 -6.13 8.43 0.85
N ARG A 112 -6.57 7.61 1.81
CA ARG A 112 -7.98 7.19 1.92
C ARG A 112 -8.95 8.32 2.29
N MET A 113 -8.43 9.48 2.72
CA MET A 113 -9.23 10.67 3.00
C MET A 113 -9.24 11.69 1.85
N SER A 114 -8.57 11.42 0.71
CA SER A 114 -8.77 12.23 -0.48
C SER A 114 -10.08 11.79 -1.13
N PRO A 115 -11.12 12.65 -1.17
CA PRO A 115 -12.34 12.33 -1.89
C PRO A 115 -11.98 12.16 -3.37
N CYS A 116 -12.74 11.30 -4.05
CA CYS A 116 -12.66 11.02 -5.47
C CYS A 116 -12.20 12.23 -6.30
N ALA A 117 -10.94 12.26 -6.73
CA ALA A 117 -10.57 12.97 -7.93
C ALA A 117 -11.04 12.05 -9.07
N GLY A 118 -12.26 12.30 -9.54
CA GLY A 118 -12.74 11.76 -10.79
C GLY A 118 -11.97 12.41 -11.93
N ASP A 119 -11.46 11.58 -12.82
CA ASP A 119 -11.38 11.88 -14.25
C ASP A 119 -12.42 11.01 -14.93
#